data_AF-A0A8C0KJQ9-F1
#
_entry.id   AF-A0A8C0KJQ9-F1
#
_cell.length_a   1.000
_cell.length_b   1.000
_cell.length_c   1.000
_cell.angle_alpha   90.00
_cell.angle_beta   90.00
_cell.angle_gamma   90.00
#
_symmetry.space_group_name_H-M   'P 1'
#
loop_
_entity.id
_entity.type
_entity.pdbx_description
1 polymer ?
#
loop_
_entity_poly.entity_id
_entity_poly.type
_entity_poly.pdbx_seq_one_letter_code
_entity_poly.pdbx_strand_id
1 'polypeptide(L)'
;MVSNPVHRLPFLPGTSFKDSTKTAFHRSQTLSYKNGYAVVRRPTVGIGGERLQVNQLSQAELDELANKAPILTYGQPKQAPPAEFIPAHVAFDKKVLKFDAYFQEDVPMSTEEHYRIRQVNIYYYLEDDSMSVMEPVVENSGIPQGKLIKRQRLTKNDQGDHYHWKDLNRGINLTIYGRTFRVVDCDRFTQVFLESQGIELNPPEKMALDPYTELRKQPLRKYVTPSDFDQLKQFLTFDKQVLRFYAIWDDTDSMFGECRTYIIHYYLMDDTVEIREVHERNNGRDPFPLLMNRQRMPKVLVKNAKNFPQCVLEISDQEVLEWYTAKDFIVGKPLTILGRTFFIYDCDPFTRQYYKEKFGISDLPRIDVSEKEPPPVKQELPPYNGFGLIEDSVQNCFVLIPKAPKKDVIKMLVNDNKVLRYLAALESPIPEDKDRRFVFSYFLASDMISIFEPPVRNSGIIGGKYLGRTKVAKPSSTAEDPIYYGPTDFFIGAVIEVFGHRFIILDTDDYVLKYMENNAAQYSPEALLSIRNRIQKQEAPAPELEKYPTVSLCFVQFLTVHKLW
;
A
#
# COMPACT_ATOMS: atom_id res chain seq x y z
N MET A 1 -90.08 1.93 -11.72
CA MET A 1 -90.68 1.60 -10.41
C MET A 1 -90.49 2.79 -9.50
N VAL A 2 -91.60 3.35 -9.02
CA VAL A 2 -91.69 4.53 -8.16
C VAL A 2 -91.00 4.21 -6.82
N SER A 3 -89.92 4.92 -6.47
CA SER A 3 -89.36 4.89 -5.12
C SER A 3 -89.75 6.17 -4.39
N ASN A 4 -90.59 6.00 -3.39
CA ASN A 4 -91.22 7.02 -2.57
C ASN A 4 -90.23 8.08 -2.01
N PRO A 5 -90.69 9.33 -1.78
CA PRO A 5 -89.93 10.33 -1.05
C PRO A 5 -89.86 9.88 0.42
N VAL A 6 -88.71 9.38 0.84
CA VAL A 6 -88.48 9.07 2.26
C VAL A 6 -88.49 10.39 3.02
N HIS A 7 -89.46 10.55 3.92
CA HIS A 7 -89.56 11.63 4.90
C HIS A 7 -88.18 11.94 5.51
N ARG A 8 -87.58 13.07 5.15
CA ARG A 8 -86.37 13.55 5.84
C ARG A 8 -86.80 14.15 7.17
N LEU A 9 -86.55 13.40 8.25
CA LEU A 9 -86.62 13.94 9.60
C LEU A 9 -85.68 15.16 9.71
N PRO A 10 -86.09 16.26 10.35
CA PRO A 10 -85.22 17.40 10.60
C PRO A 10 -84.01 16.95 11.43
N PHE A 11 -82.82 17.47 11.12
CA PHE A 11 -81.57 17.08 11.78
C PHE A 11 -81.42 17.78 13.14
N LEU A 12 -82.26 17.40 14.08
CA LEU A 12 -82.29 17.87 15.46
C LEU A 12 -81.61 16.85 16.39
N PRO A 13 -81.10 17.27 17.56
CA PRO A 13 -80.63 16.34 18.58
C PRO A 13 -81.75 15.36 18.96
N GLY A 14 -81.54 14.05 18.77
CA GLY A 14 -82.53 13.00 19.06
C GLY A 14 -83.26 12.41 17.85
N THR A 15 -83.17 13.04 16.67
CA THR A 15 -83.73 12.50 15.41
C THR A 15 -82.65 11.90 14.48
N SER A 16 -81.44 11.68 15.01
CA SER A 16 -80.34 11.00 14.31
C SER A 16 -80.13 9.59 14.85
N PHE A 17 -80.14 8.61 13.96
CA PHE A 17 -79.91 7.20 14.30
C PHE A 17 -78.44 6.85 14.01
N LYS A 18 -77.75 6.26 14.98
CA LYS A 18 -76.40 5.70 14.78
C LYS A 18 -76.53 4.27 14.29
N ASP A 19 -75.94 3.98 13.13
CA ASP A 19 -75.83 2.61 12.63
C ASP A 19 -74.74 1.86 13.40
N SER A 20 -75.14 0.86 14.20
CA SER A 20 -74.26 0.04 15.03
C SER A 20 -73.57 -1.08 14.25
N THR A 21 -73.96 -1.32 12.99
CA THR A 21 -73.40 -2.37 12.15
C THR A 21 -72.15 -1.92 11.37
N LYS A 22 -71.83 -0.63 11.40
CA LYS A 22 -70.70 -0.05 10.66
C LYS A 22 -69.37 -0.44 11.30
N THR A 23 -68.54 -1.14 10.53
CA THR A 23 -67.21 -1.61 10.97
C THR A 23 -66.05 -0.84 10.33
N ALA A 24 -66.28 -0.16 9.20
CA ALA A 24 -65.25 0.60 8.47
C ALA A 24 -65.41 2.12 8.68
N PHE A 25 -64.35 2.78 9.19
CA PHE A 25 -64.33 4.22 9.49
C PHE A 25 -63.22 5.00 8.76
N HIS A 26 -62.59 4.39 7.75
CA HIS A 26 -61.51 5.03 6.99
C HIS A 26 -62.02 6.25 6.21
N ARG A 27 -61.21 7.32 6.16
CA ARG A 27 -61.51 8.57 5.44
C ARG A 27 -60.78 8.59 4.10
N SER A 28 -61.44 9.05 3.05
CA SER A 28 -60.79 9.30 1.75
C SER A 28 -59.77 10.44 1.87
N GLN A 29 -58.58 10.28 1.28
CA GLN A 29 -57.54 11.32 1.26
C GLN A 29 -57.88 12.45 0.27
N THR A 30 -58.47 13.53 0.78
CA THR A 30 -58.88 14.71 -0.01
C THR A 30 -57.80 15.78 -0.12
N LEU A 31 -56.76 15.71 0.71
CA LEU A 31 -55.64 16.67 0.75
C LEU A 31 -54.33 15.90 0.54
N SER A 32 -53.53 16.34 -0.42
CA SER A 32 -52.23 15.71 -0.75
C SER A 32 -51.22 16.74 -1.24
N TYR A 33 -49.92 16.43 -1.12
CA TYR A 33 -48.85 17.23 -1.72
C TYR A 33 -48.25 16.50 -2.92
N LYS A 34 -48.08 17.20 -4.04
CA LYS A 34 -47.38 16.68 -5.22
C LYS A 34 -46.33 17.70 -5.65
N ASN A 35 -45.05 17.31 -5.60
CA ASN A 35 -43.90 18.15 -5.95
C ASN A 35 -43.89 19.52 -5.23
N GLY A 36 -44.21 19.53 -3.94
CA GLY A 36 -44.19 20.76 -3.11
C GLY A 36 -45.47 21.60 -3.13
N TYR A 37 -46.44 21.31 -4.00
CA TYR A 37 -47.70 22.04 -4.07
C TYR A 37 -48.85 21.27 -3.40
N ALA A 38 -49.70 21.99 -2.66
CA ALA A 38 -50.90 21.44 -2.03
C ALA A 38 -52.01 21.22 -3.08
N VAL A 39 -52.49 19.98 -3.20
CA VAL A 39 -53.54 19.55 -4.14
C VAL A 39 -54.76 19.07 -3.36
N VAL A 40 -55.89 19.76 -3.57
CA VAL A 40 -57.19 19.43 -2.98
C VAL A 40 -58.02 18.60 -3.97
N ARG A 41 -58.53 17.45 -3.53
CA ARG A 41 -59.42 16.56 -4.29
C ARG A 41 -60.76 16.43 -3.56
N ARG A 42 -61.87 16.44 -4.31
CA ARG A 42 -63.20 16.19 -3.73
C ARG A 42 -63.36 14.70 -3.40
N PRO A 43 -64.00 14.35 -2.27
CA PRO A 43 -64.22 12.95 -1.91
C PRO A 43 -65.23 12.31 -2.86
N THR A 44 -64.89 11.15 -3.41
CA THR A 44 -65.75 10.34 -4.27
C THR A 44 -66.65 9.39 -3.46
N VAL A 45 -66.18 8.96 -2.29
CA VAL A 45 -66.90 8.12 -1.33
C VAL A 45 -66.86 8.76 0.06
N GLY A 46 -67.88 8.46 0.86
CA GLY A 46 -68.00 8.85 2.26
C GLY A 46 -67.13 8.01 3.19
N ILE A 47 -67.28 8.23 4.49
CA ILE A 47 -66.50 7.55 5.53
C ILE A 47 -66.82 6.05 5.50
N GLY A 48 -65.78 5.21 5.40
CA GLY A 48 -65.95 3.75 5.34
C GLY A 48 -66.37 3.22 3.96
N GLY A 49 -66.32 4.05 2.91
CA GLY A 49 -66.70 3.65 1.54
C GLY A 49 -68.18 3.86 1.20
N GLU A 50 -68.95 4.52 2.07
CA GLU A 50 -70.37 4.83 1.82
C GLU A 50 -70.57 5.70 0.58
N ARG A 51 -71.63 5.46 -0.19
CA ARG A 51 -71.96 6.26 -1.37
C ARG A 51 -72.48 7.63 -0.94
N LEU A 52 -71.81 8.71 -1.38
CA LEU A 52 -72.26 10.08 -1.13
C LEU A 52 -73.54 10.37 -1.94
N GLN A 53 -74.59 10.91 -1.31
CA GLN A 53 -75.86 11.23 -1.98
C GLN A 53 -75.80 12.48 -2.88
N VAL A 54 -74.73 13.28 -2.81
CA VAL A 54 -74.67 14.60 -3.45
C VAL A 54 -73.37 14.77 -4.25
N ASN A 55 -73.10 13.91 -5.24
CA ASN A 55 -72.11 14.26 -6.25
C ASN A 55 -72.52 13.84 -7.66
N GLN A 56 -72.53 14.89 -8.51
CA GLN A 56 -72.47 14.94 -9.97
C GLN A 56 -73.48 14.12 -10.76
N LEU A 57 -74.38 14.85 -11.45
CA LEU A 57 -75.13 14.32 -12.59
C LEU A 57 -74.13 13.72 -13.57
N SER A 58 -74.42 12.51 -14.03
CA SER A 58 -73.66 11.87 -15.10
C SER A 58 -73.77 12.70 -16.40
N GLN A 59 -72.80 12.56 -17.31
CA GLN A 59 -72.82 13.26 -18.60
C GLN A 59 -74.15 13.04 -19.35
N ALA A 60 -74.72 11.85 -19.25
CA ALA A 60 -76.02 11.49 -19.83
C ALA A 60 -77.19 12.26 -19.20
N GLU A 61 -77.17 12.49 -17.88
CA GLU A 61 -78.20 13.25 -17.18
C GLU A 61 -78.07 14.77 -17.43
N LEU A 62 -76.85 15.25 -17.71
CA LEU A 62 -76.59 16.62 -18.17
C LEU A 62 -77.12 16.87 -19.59
N ASP A 63 -76.93 15.91 -20.50
CA ASP A 63 -77.42 15.99 -21.88
C ASP A 63 -78.96 15.91 -21.94
N GLU A 64 -79.61 15.12 -21.09
CA GLU A 64 -81.07 15.11 -20.93
C GLU A 64 -81.63 16.45 -20.42
N LEU A 65 -80.86 17.17 -19.58
CA LEU A 65 -81.26 18.47 -19.06
C LEU A 65 -81.14 19.57 -20.13
N ALA A 66 -80.09 19.51 -20.96
CA ALA A 66 -79.86 20.43 -22.06
C ALA A 66 -80.96 20.32 -23.14
N ASN A 67 -81.50 19.12 -23.36
CA ASN A 67 -82.57 18.86 -24.32
C ASN A 67 -83.96 19.37 -23.88
N LYS A 68 -84.11 19.92 -22.67
CA LYS A 68 -85.39 20.46 -22.15
C LYS A 68 -85.57 21.97 -22.32
N ALA A 69 -84.71 22.66 -23.08
CA ALA A 69 -84.92 24.06 -23.45
C ALA A 69 -85.66 24.17 -24.79
N PRO A 70 -86.97 24.49 -24.83
CA PRO A 70 -87.68 24.66 -26.10
C PRO A 70 -87.28 25.98 -26.75
N ILE A 71 -86.50 25.92 -27.83
CA ILE A 71 -86.29 27.03 -28.75
C ILE A 71 -87.56 27.10 -29.63
N LEU A 72 -88.48 28.02 -29.29
CA LEU A 72 -89.63 28.38 -30.12
C LEU A 72 -89.15 28.88 -31.49
N THR A 73 -89.55 28.17 -32.54
CA THR A 73 -89.00 28.26 -33.90
C THR A 73 -89.67 29.31 -34.80
N TYR A 74 -90.62 30.12 -34.33
CA TYR A 74 -91.29 31.10 -35.21
C TYR A 74 -91.68 32.41 -34.49
N GLY A 75 -90.99 33.50 -34.84
CA GLY A 75 -91.29 34.88 -34.47
C GLY A 75 -90.35 35.85 -35.19
N GLN A 76 -90.85 37.02 -35.63
CA GLN A 76 -90.06 38.00 -36.41
C GLN A 76 -88.77 38.43 -35.69
N PRO A 77 -87.66 38.64 -36.43
CA PRO A 77 -86.40 39.05 -35.84
C PRO A 77 -86.58 40.41 -35.14
N LYS A 78 -86.34 40.41 -33.84
CA LYS A 78 -86.34 41.62 -33.01
C LYS A 78 -85.34 42.61 -33.63
N GLN A 79 -85.80 43.81 -34.01
CA GLN A 79 -84.91 44.87 -34.47
C GLN A 79 -83.80 45.06 -33.44
N ALA A 80 -82.54 45.06 -33.90
CA ALA A 80 -81.40 45.29 -33.03
C ALA A 80 -81.62 46.63 -32.30
N PRO A 81 -81.49 46.67 -30.97
CA PRO A 81 -81.65 47.92 -30.23
C PRO A 81 -80.66 48.96 -30.78
N PRO A 82 -81.04 50.25 -30.81
CA PRO A 82 -80.12 51.31 -31.20
C PRO A 82 -78.87 51.23 -30.34
N ALA A 83 -77.69 51.37 -30.97
CA ALA A 83 -76.41 51.27 -30.28
C ALA A 83 -76.38 52.27 -29.12
N GLU A 84 -76.18 51.75 -27.90
CA GLU A 84 -76.04 52.60 -26.71
C GLU A 84 -74.84 53.53 -26.91
N PHE A 85 -75.05 54.84 -26.71
CA PHE A 85 -73.96 55.81 -26.74
C PHE A 85 -73.06 55.59 -25.52
N ILE A 86 -71.87 55.04 -25.75
CA ILE A 86 -70.86 54.84 -24.71
C ILE A 86 -69.88 56.01 -24.79
N PRO A 87 -69.76 56.83 -23.72
CA PRO A 87 -68.76 57.91 -23.68
C PRO A 87 -67.34 57.39 -23.89
N ALA A 88 -66.46 58.20 -24.48
CA ALA A 88 -65.07 57.81 -24.80
C ALA A 88 -64.30 57.29 -23.57
N HIS A 89 -64.42 57.94 -22.41
CA HIS A 89 -63.75 57.50 -21.18
C HIS A 89 -64.22 56.12 -20.70
N VAL A 90 -65.46 55.72 -21.01
CA VAL A 90 -65.98 54.37 -20.70
C VAL A 90 -65.58 53.37 -21.78
N ALA A 91 -65.68 53.77 -23.06
CA ALA A 91 -65.35 52.91 -24.20
C ALA A 91 -63.86 52.55 -24.26
N PHE A 92 -63.00 53.45 -23.78
CA PHE A 92 -61.55 53.34 -23.79
C PHE A 92 -60.92 53.14 -22.40
N ASP A 93 -61.72 52.83 -21.37
CA ASP A 93 -61.19 52.52 -20.04
C ASP A 93 -60.11 51.42 -20.13
N LYS A 94 -58.96 51.67 -19.49
CA LYS A 94 -57.76 50.81 -19.46
C LYS A 94 -57.16 50.45 -20.83
N LYS A 95 -57.63 51.02 -21.94
CA LYS A 95 -57.01 50.84 -23.25
C LYS A 95 -55.87 51.83 -23.39
N VAL A 96 -54.64 51.31 -23.41
CA VAL A 96 -53.41 52.11 -23.48
C VAL A 96 -52.60 51.66 -24.68
N LEU A 97 -52.17 52.61 -25.50
CA LEU A 97 -51.24 52.35 -26.56
C LEU A 97 -49.81 52.40 -26.03
N LYS A 98 -49.00 51.37 -26.27
CA LYS A 98 -47.59 51.29 -25.91
C LYS A 98 -46.71 51.30 -27.17
N PHE A 99 -45.76 52.23 -27.21
CA PHE A 99 -44.72 52.33 -28.23
C PHE A 99 -43.35 52.15 -27.59
N ASP A 100 -42.47 51.41 -28.28
CA ASP A 100 -41.07 51.26 -27.90
C ASP A 100 -40.24 52.29 -28.67
N ALA A 101 -39.47 53.09 -27.95
CA ALA A 101 -38.73 54.23 -28.50
C ALA A 101 -37.35 54.36 -27.85
N TYR A 102 -36.50 55.22 -28.40
CA TYR A 102 -35.27 55.64 -27.76
C TYR A 102 -34.99 57.12 -28.02
N PHE A 103 -34.12 57.71 -27.19
CA PHE A 103 -33.51 59.00 -27.48
C PHE A 103 -32.01 58.95 -27.20
N GLN A 104 -31.26 59.77 -27.91
CA GLN A 104 -29.83 59.95 -27.69
C GLN A 104 -29.61 61.07 -26.66
N GLU A 105 -28.76 60.81 -25.68
CA GLU A 105 -28.31 61.79 -24.68
C GLU A 105 -26.79 61.98 -24.83
N ASP A 106 -26.36 63.20 -25.08
CA ASP A 106 -24.93 63.53 -25.23
C ASP A 106 -24.24 63.56 -23.86
N VAL A 107 -23.06 62.95 -23.78
CA VAL A 107 -22.29 62.79 -22.53
C VAL A 107 -20.96 63.54 -22.67
N PRO A 108 -20.87 64.79 -22.19
CA PRO A 108 -19.61 65.50 -22.24
C PRO A 108 -18.61 64.91 -21.24
N MET A 109 -17.33 64.89 -21.63
CA MET A 109 -16.17 64.61 -20.75
C MET A 109 -16.08 63.19 -20.14
N SER A 110 -16.69 62.17 -20.75
CA SER A 110 -16.45 60.76 -20.36
C SER A 110 -15.31 60.14 -21.19
N THR A 111 -14.48 59.31 -20.56
CA THR A 111 -13.43 58.52 -21.24
C THR A 111 -13.98 57.27 -21.91
N GLU A 112 -15.15 56.80 -21.49
CA GLU A 112 -15.75 55.53 -21.93
C GLU A 112 -16.77 55.72 -23.07
N GLU A 113 -17.48 56.85 -23.11
CA GLU A 113 -18.56 57.11 -24.09
C GLU A 113 -18.67 58.62 -24.44
N HIS A 114 -19.18 58.94 -25.65
CA HIS A 114 -19.44 60.32 -26.09
C HIS A 114 -20.94 60.68 -26.12
N TYR A 115 -21.78 59.67 -26.35
CA TYR A 115 -23.23 59.74 -26.27
C TYR A 115 -23.72 58.40 -25.76
N ARG A 116 -24.90 58.38 -25.14
CA ARG A 116 -25.57 57.15 -24.71
C ARG A 116 -26.97 57.08 -25.27
N ILE A 117 -27.46 55.88 -25.51
CA ILE A 117 -28.81 55.63 -26.03
C ILE A 117 -29.71 55.16 -24.89
N ARG A 118 -30.78 55.91 -24.61
CA ARG A 118 -31.76 55.57 -23.57
C ARG A 118 -33.04 55.06 -24.19
N GLN A 119 -33.31 53.78 -23.93
CA GLN A 119 -34.53 53.10 -24.39
C GLN A 119 -35.69 53.50 -23.48
N VAL A 120 -36.86 53.81 -24.05
CA VAL A 120 -38.05 54.23 -23.32
C VAL A 120 -39.32 53.65 -23.93
N ASN A 121 -40.32 53.44 -23.09
CA ASN A 121 -41.65 53.05 -23.49
C ASN A 121 -42.59 54.25 -23.36
N ILE A 122 -43.25 54.60 -24.46
CA ILE A 122 -44.22 55.69 -24.52
C ILE A 122 -45.62 55.07 -24.42
N TYR A 123 -46.37 55.48 -23.41
CA TYR A 123 -47.75 55.08 -23.19
C TYR A 123 -48.69 56.22 -23.55
N TYR A 124 -49.70 55.96 -24.37
CA TYR A 124 -50.78 56.87 -24.72
C TYR A 124 -52.10 56.30 -24.20
N TYR A 125 -52.79 57.02 -23.33
CA TYR A 125 -54.04 56.59 -22.71
C TYR A 125 -55.21 57.08 -23.56
N LEU A 126 -55.97 56.16 -24.14
CA LEU A 126 -57.10 56.48 -25.03
C LEU A 126 -58.31 57.06 -24.29
N GLU A 127 -58.33 56.93 -22.96
CA GLU A 127 -59.39 57.46 -22.09
C GLU A 127 -59.46 59.00 -22.10
N ASP A 128 -58.30 59.66 -22.08
CA ASP A 128 -58.16 61.10 -21.82
C ASP A 128 -57.10 61.80 -22.69
N ASP A 129 -56.60 61.11 -23.73
CA ASP A 129 -55.56 61.58 -24.66
C ASP A 129 -54.25 62.01 -23.94
N SER A 130 -53.98 61.42 -22.77
CA SER A 130 -52.76 61.69 -22.02
C SER A 130 -51.63 60.74 -22.42
N MET A 131 -50.39 61.16 -22.15
CA MET A 131 -49.19 60.39 -22.46
C MET A 131 -48.27 60.32 -21.24
N SER A 132 -47.54 59.21 -21.12
CA SER A 132 -46.46 59.06 -20.15
C SER A 132 -45.28 58.34 -20.79
N VAL A 133 -44.05 58.74 -20.44
CA VAL A 133 -42.83 58.10 -20.93
C VAL A 133 -42.14 57.43 -19.75
N MET A 134 -41.86 56.14 -19.87
CA MET A 134 -41.16 55.37 -18.84
C MET A 134 -39.95 54.65 -19.42
N GLU A 135 -38.82 54.82 -18.75
CA GLU A 135 -37.61 54.06 -19.01
C GLU A 135 -37.67 52.72 -18.26
N PRO A 136 -37.45 51.58 -18.95
CA PRO A 136 -37.37 50.28 -18.30
C PRO A 136 -36.17 50.21 -17.36
N VAL A 137 -36.31 49.46 -16.27
CA VAL A 137 -35.22 49.26 -15.30
C VAL A 137 -34.21 48.27 -15.89
N VAL A 138 -32.95 48.68 -15.98
CA VAL A 138 -31.82 47.87 -16.48
C VAL A 138 -30.79 47.73 -15.35
N GLU A 139 -30.46 46.49 -15.01
CA GLU A 139 -29.47 46.19 -13.98
C GLU A 139 -28.12 46.83 -14.31
N ASN A 140 -27.45 47.38 -13.29
CA ASN A 140 -26.13 48.01 -13.41
C ASN A 140 -26.06 49.24 -14.35
N SER A 141 -27.18 49.87 -14.70
CA SER A 141 -27.18 51.08 -15.53
C SER A 141 -26.61 52.31 -14.81
N GLY A 142 -26.73 52.39 -13.48
CA GLY A 142 -26.20 53.49 -12.65
C GLY A 142 -26.94 54.83 -12.78
N ILE A 143 -27.97 54.92 -13.62
CA ILE A 143 -28.80 56.12 -13.84
C ILE A 143 -30.15 55.92 -13.13
N PRO A 144 -30.77 56.96 -12.54
CA PRO A 144 -32.15 56.87 -12.06
C PRO A 144 -33.10 56.57 -13.22
N GLN A 145 -33.73 55.39 -13.18
CA GLN A 145 -34.67 54.88 -14.19
C GLN A 145 -36.11 54.92 -13.70
N GLY A 146 -37.07 54.70 -14.62
CA GLY A 146 -38.50 54.65 -14.32
C GLY A 146 -39.29 55.75 -15.05
N LYS A 147 -40.18 56.44 -14.35
CA LYS A 147 -41.06 57.46 -14.97
C LYS A 147 -40.27 58.70 -15.37
N LEU A 148 -39.95 58.83 -16.67
CA LEU A 148 -39.28 59.99 -17.25
C LEU A 148 -40.26 61.17 -17.39
N ILE A 149 -41.47 60.90 -17.87
CA ILE A 149 -42.55 61.89 -18.02
C ILE A 149 -43.81 61.34 -17.39
N LYS A 150 -44.39 62.08 -16.44
CA LYS A 150 -45.65 61.73 -15.76
C LYS A 150 -46.83 61.81 -16.73
N ARG A 151 -47.89 61.04 -16.45
CA ARG A 151 -49.14 61.03 -17.24
C ARG A 151 -49.74 62.43 -17.30
N GLN A 152 -49.76 63.02 -18.49
CA GLN A 152 -50.38 64.32 -18.77
C GLN A 152 -50.61 64.46 -20.28
N ARG A 153 -51.45 65.41 -20.70
CA ARG A 153 -51.63 65.72 -22.12
C ARG A 153 -50.42 66.51 -22.60
N LEU A 154 -49.65 65.94 -23.53
CA LEU A 154 -48.41 66.54 -24.02
C LEU A 154 -48.70 67.46 -25.20
N THR A 155 -48.14 68.67 -25.15
CA THR A 155 -48.23 69.65 -26.24
C THR A 155 -47.27 69.30 -27.37
N LYS A 156 -47.76 69.31 -28.60
CA LYS A 156 -47.03 69.07 -29.84
C LYS A 156 -46.30 70.32 -30.33
N ASN A 157 -46.96 71.47 -30.27
CA ASN A 157 -46.46 72.76 -30.77
C ASN A 157 -46.63 73.86 -29.73
N ASP A 158 -45.94 75.00 -29.91
CA ASP A 158 -46.07 76.21 -29.08
C ASP A 158 -47.48 76.84 -29.13
N GLN A 159 -48.33 76.41 -30.07
CA GLN A 159 -49.73 76.82 -30.20
C GLN A 159 -50.68 76.11 -29.21
N GLY A 160 -50.18 75.15 -28.43
CA GLY A 160 -50.97 74.42 -27.43
C GLY A 160 -51.74 73.21 -27.98
N ASP A 161 -51.51 72.82 -29.23
CA ASP A 161 -52.03 71.56 -29.78
C ASP A 161 -51.45 70.37 -29.02
N HIS A 162 -52.26 69.36 -28.76
CA HIS A 162 -51.83 68.15 -28.04
C HIS A 162 -51.55 67.01 -29.00
N TYR A 163 -50.65 66.10 -28.62
CA TYR A 163 -50.43 64.87 -29.36
C TYR A 163 -51.70 64.01 -29.38
N HIS A 164 -52.11 63.62 -30.57
CA HIS A 164 -53.18 62.66 -30.76
C HIS A 164 -52.58 61.31 -31.18
N TRP A 165 -53.26 60.19 -30.90
CA TRP A 165 -52.78 58.86 -31.33
C TRP A 165 -52.61 58.74 -32.85
N LYS A 166 -53.27 59.61 -33.62
CA LYS A 166 -53.13 59.74 -35.08
C LYS A 166 -51.76 60.31 -35.50
N ASP A 167 -51.07 61.02 -34.62
CA ASP A 167 -49.75 61.57 -34.87
C ASP A 167 -48.63 60.56 -34.59
N LEU A 168 -48.97 59.39 -34.03
CA LEU A 168 -48.01 58.37 -33.59
C LEU A 168 -47.97 57.21 -34.60
N ASN A 169 -46.80 56.98 -35.18
CA ASN A 169 -46.51 55.84 -36.04
C ASN A 169 -45.05 55.40 -35.83
N ARG A 170 -44.69 54.21 -36.28
CA ARG A 170 -43.32 53.67 -36.26
C ARG A 170 -42.43 54.50 -37.19
N GLY A 171 -41.17 54.71 -36.82
CA GLY A 171 -40.23 55.51 -37.59
C GLY A 171 -40.50 57.03 -37.56
N ILE A 172 -41.33 57.53 -36.63
CA ILE A 172 -41.56 58.96 -36.42
C ILE A 172 -40.71 59.49 -35.27
N ASN A 173 -40.25 60.74 -35.42
CA ASN A 173 -39.57 61.49 -34.36
C ASN A 173 -40.59 62.33 -33.58
N LEU A 174 -40.65 62.08 -32.28
CA LEU A 174 -41.57 62.73 -31.34
C LEU A 174 -40.80 63.69 -30.44
N THR A 175 -41.03 65.00 -30.57
CA THR A 175 -40.34 66.00 -29.76
C THR A 175 -41.19 66.38 -28.55
N ILE A 176 -40.73 66.07 -27.34
CA ILE A 176 -41.42 66.39 -26.09
C ILE A 176 -40.40 67.06 -25.15
N TYR A 177 -40.75 68.25 -24.63
CA TYR A 177 -39.91 69.01 -23.69
C TYR A 177 -38.44 69.15 -24.14
N GLY A 178 -38.23 69.43 -25.43
CA GLY A 178 -36.90 69.62 -25.99
C GLY A 178 -36.09 68.33 -26.22
N ARG A 179 -36.66 67.15 -25.98
CA ARG A 179 -36.06 65.84 -26.30
C ARG A 179 -36.79 65.18 -27.47
N THR A 180 -36.04 64.64 -28.40
CA THR A 180 -36.59 63.96 -29.59
C THR A 180 -36.49 62.45 -29.40
N PHE A 181 -37.64 61.79 -29.33
CA PHE A 181 -37.77 60.34 -29.21
C PHE A 181 -38.01 59.72 -30.58
N ARG A 182 -37.21 58.72 -30.96
CA ARG A 182 -37.45 57.90 -32.15
C ARG A 182 -38.36 56.74 -31.79
N VAL A 183 -39.56 56.69 -32.35
CA VAL A 183 -40.47 55.54 -32.19
C VAL A 183 -40.00 54.43 -33.12
N VAL A 184 -39.67 53.27 -32.56
CA VAL A 184 -39.06 52.15 -33.28
C VAL A 184 -40.08 51.06 -33.56
N ASP A 185 -40.80 50.66 -32.52
CA ASP A 185 -41.78 49.59 -32.59
C ASP A 185 -43.00 49.88 -31.70
N CYS A 186 -44.03 49.04 -31.79
CA CYS A 186 -45.24 49.18 -31.00
C CYS A 186 -45.73 47.81 -30.52
N ASP A 187 -46.46 47.80 -29.40
CA ASP A 187 -47.05 46.58 -28.86
C ASP A 187 -48.11 45.95 -29.80
N ARG A 188 -48.38 44.67 -29.66
CA ARG A 188 -49.35 43.96 -30.51
C ARG A 188 -50.76 44.57 -30.42
N PHE A 189 -51.17 45.01 -29.23
CA PHE A 189 -52.45 45.69 -29.05
C PHE A 189 -52.51 47.01 -29.83
N THR A 190 -51.43 47.80 -29.77
CA THR A 190 -51.36 49.06 -30.53
C THR A 190 -51.39 48.86 -32.01
N GLN A 191 -50.71 47.82 -32.49
CA GLN A 191 -50.71 47.50 -33.90
C GLN A 191 -52.13 47.25 -34.40
N VAL A 192 -52.84 46.33 -33.75
CA VAL A 192 -54.23 45.99 -34.10
C VAL A 192 -55.16 47.19 -33.96
N PHE A 193 -54.98 48.01 -32.93
CA PHE A 193 -55.79 49.21 -32.73
C PHE A 193 -55.62 50.21 -33.87
N LEU A 194 -54.37 50.58 -34.21
CA LEU A 194 -54.08 51.56 -35.25
C LEU A 194 -54.54 51.07 -36.63
N GLU A 195 -54.31 49.80 -36.95
CA GLU A 195 -54.81 49.15 -38.16
C GLU A 195 -56.35 49.16 -38.21
N SER A 196 -57.03 48.88 -37.09
CA SER A 196 -58.51 48.92 -37.00
C SER A 196 -59.10 50.32 -37.19
N GLN A 197 -58.32 51.36 -36.87
CA GLN A 197 -58.69 52.76 -37.06
C GLN A 197 -58.27 53.30 -38.44
N GLY A 198 -57.73 52.44 -39.32
CA GLY A 198 -57.35 52.79 -40.68
C GLY A 198 -55.98 53.47 -40.81
N ILE A 199 -55.10 53.37 -39.81
CA ILE A 199 -53.71 53.83 -39.89
C ILE A 199 -52.83 52.67 -40.34
N GLU A 200 -52.18 52.82 -41.49
CA GLU A 200 -51.15 51.90 -41.96
C GLU A 200 -49.84 52.15 -41.21
N LEU A 201 -49.32 51.10 -40.57
CA LEU A 201 -48.09 51.18 -39.78
C LEU A 201 -46.86 51.02 -40.66
N ASN A 202 -45.87 51.88 -40.42
CA ASN A 202 -44.56 51.75 -41.04
C ASN A 202 -43.86 50.44 -40.59
N PRO A 203 -42.88 49.91 -41.33
CA PRO A 203 -42.13 48.72 -40.92
C PRO A 203 -41.37 48.94 -39.59
N PRO A 204 -41.12 47.87 -38.80
CA PRO A 204 -40.35 47.97 -37.56
C PRO A 204 -38.94 48.45 -37.84
N GLU A 205 -38.49 49.41 -37.05
CA GLU A 205 -37.06 49.72 -36.96
C GLU A 205 -36.39 48.82 -35.94
N LYS A 206 -35.05 48.69 -35.99
CA LYS A 206 -34.30 48.01 -34.94
C LYS A 206 -34.00 48.99 -33.82
N MET A 207 -34.17 48.56 -32.57
CA MET A 207 -33.77 49.35 -31.42
C MET A 207 -32.27 49.64 -31.49
N ALA A 208 -31.89 50.91 -31.36
CA ALA A 208 -30.50 51.29 -31.41
C ALA A 208 -29.74 50.71 -30.20
N LEU A 209 -28.58 50.12 -30.48
CA LEU A 209 -27.71 49.53 -29.46
C LEU A 209 -26.81 50.61 -28.90
N ASP A 210 -26.76 50.69 -27.57
CA ASP A 210 -25.88 51.58 -26.86
C ASP A 210 -24.43 51.04 -26.90
N PRO A 211 -23.46 51.78 -27.49
CA PRO A 211 -22.07 51.31 -27.63
C PRO A 211 -21.44 50.94 -26.27
N TYR A 212 -21.79 51.69 -25.23
CA TYR A 212 -21.29 51.46 -23.88
C TYR A 212 -21.79 50.15 -23.29
N THR A 213 -23.10 49.88 -23.42
CA THR A 213 -23.71 48.63 -22.97
C THR A 213 -23.17 47.41 -23.73
N GLU A 214 -22.90 47.54 -25.03
CA GLU A 214 -22.32 46.47 -25.86
C GLU A 214 -20.91 46.07 -25.40
N LEU A 215 -20.04 47.05 -25.11
CA LEU A 215 -18.67 46.81 -24.64
C LEU A 215 -18.61 46.05 -23.31
N ARG A 216 -19.64 46.21 -22.46
CA ARG A 216 -19.70 45.57 -21.14
C ARG A 216 -20.36 44.19 -21.13
N LYS A 217 -20.97 43.75 -22.23
CA LYS A 217 -21.49 42.38 -22.35
C LYS A 217 -20.34 41.38 -22.39
N GLN A 218 -19.84 40.98 -21.22
CA GLN A 218 -18.92 39.84 -21.14
C GLN A 218 -19.67 38.55 -21.50
N PRO A 219 -19.08 37.66 -22.30
CA PRO A 219 -19.64 36.33 -22.49
C PRO A 219 -19.73 35.64 -21.13
N LEU A 220 -20.85 34.96 -20.86
CA LEU A 220 -20.99 34.11 -19.69
C LEU A 220 -19.80 33.15 -19.65
N ARG A 221 -19.00 33.19 -18.58
CA ARG A 221 -17.91 32.24 -18.35
C ARG A 221 -18.51 30.84 -18.25
N LYS A 222 -18.50 30.10 -19.36
CA LYS A 222 -18.85 28.69 -19.38
C LYS A 222 -17.62 27.93 -18.90
N TYR A 223 -17.66 27.45 -17.67
CA TYR A 223 -16.67 26.47 -17.19
C TYR A 223 -16.98 25.15 -17.88
N VAL A 224 -16.26 24.87 -18.97
CA VAL A 224 -16.18 23.52 -19.53
C VAL A 224 -15.14 22.80 -18.68
N THR A 225 -15.56 21.82 -17.87
CA THR A 225 -14.64 20.91 -17.19
C THR A 225 -13.92 20.08 -18.27
N PRO A 226 -12.60 20.20 -18.41
CA PRO A 226 -11.85 19.36 -19.36
C PRO A 226 -12.03 17.89 -18.98
N SER A 227 -12.28 17.05 -19.98
CA SER A 227 -12.45 15.61 -19.84
C SER A 227 -11.10 14.86 -19.71
N ASP A 228 -10.10 15.47 -19.09
CA ASP A 228 -8.84 14.80 -18.80
C ASP A 228 -8.92 14.22 -17.38
N PHE A 229 -8.85 12.90 -17.32
CA PHE A 229 -8.58 12.06 -16.15
C PHE A 229 -8.96 12.67 -14.78
N ASP A 230 -10.06 12.18 -14.20
CA ASP A 230 -10.54 12.65 -12.90
C ASP A 230 -9.50 12.37 -11.78
N GLN A 231 -8.69 13.39 -11.45
CA GLN A 231 -7.70 13.32 -10.36
C GLN A 231 -8.36 12.92 -9.05
N LEU A 232 -9.61 13.35 -8.81
CA LEU A 232 -10.36 12.95 -7.64
C LEU A 232 -10.67 11.46 -7.65
N LYS A 233 -10.99 10.87 -8.81
CA LYS A 233 -11.19 9.43 -8.93
C LYS A 233 -9.90 8.65 -8.62
N GLN A 234 -8.75 9.09 -9.13
CA GLN A 234 -7.46 8.45 -8.83
C GLN A 234 -7.17 8.51 -7.32
N PHE A 235 -7.33 9.70 -6.72
CA PHE A 235 -7.21 9.90 -5.29
C PHE A 235 -8.14 8.98 -4.50
N LEU A 236 -9.43 8.94 -4.81
CA LEU A 236 -10.42 8.12 -4.08
C LEU A 236 -10.17 6.61 -4.24
N THR A 237 -9.64 6.17 -5.39
CA THR A 237 -9.41 4.74 -5.65
C THR A 237 -8.15 4.23 -4.95
N PHE A 238 -7.09 5.05 -4.93
CA PHE A 238 -5.78 4.67 -4.45
C PHE A 238 -5.35 5.38 -3.16
N ASP A 239 -6.29 6.02 -2.45
CA ASP A 239 -6.01 6.68 -1.17
C ASP A 239 -5.34 5.68 -0.20
N LYS A 240 -4.27 6.14 0.44
CA LYS A 240 -3.42 5.37 1.37
C LYS A 240 -2.74 4.13 0.77
N GLN A 241 -2.82 3.91 -0.53
CA GLN A 241 -2.08 2.83 -1.19
C GLN A 241 -0.72 3.35 -1.64
N VAL A 242 0.34 2.84 -1.00
CA VAL A 242 1.72 3.23 -1.26
C VAL A 242 2.52 1.99 -1.59
N LEU A 243 3.27 2.05 -2.69
CA LEU A 243 4.22 1.01 -3.02
C LEU A 243 5.55 1.28 -2.32
N ARG A 244 5.99 0.34 -1.48
CA ARG A 244 7.28 0.39 -0.77
C ARG A 244 8.29 -0.56 -1.40
N PHE A 245 9.46 -0.01 -1.72
CA PHE A 245 10.62 -0.74 -2.23
C PHE A 245 11.82 -0.51 -1.32
N TYR A 246 12.66 -1.53 -1.20
CA TYR A 246 13.94 -1.46 -0.51
C TYR A 246 15.03 -1.40 -1.55
N ALA A 247 15.85 -0.35 -1.46
CA ALA A 247 16.90 -0.07 -2.41
C ALA A 247 18.24 0.17 -1.72
N ILE A 248 19.31 -0.07 -2.46
CA ILE A 248 20.67 0.26 -2.07
C ILE A 248 21.22 1.25 -3.08
N TRP A 249 21.88 2.28 -2.59
CA TRP A 249 22.70 3.17 -3.41
C TRP A 249 24.15 2.87 -3.09
N ASP A 250 24.82 2.27 -4.08
CA ASP A 250 26.25 2.02 -4.02
C ASP A 250 26.99 3.24 -4.61
N ASP A 251 27.71 3.95 -3.75
CA ASP A 251 28.59 5.07 -4.12
C ASP A 251 30.06 4.73 -3.86
N THR A 252 30.41 3.46 -3.60
CA THR A 252 31.77 3.04 -3.18
C THR A 252 32.88 3.38 -4.17
N ASP A 253 32.54 3.63 -5.44
CA ASP A 253 33.46 4.13 -6.47
C ASP A 253 33.98 5.56 -6.18
N SER A 254 33.25 6.34 -5.36
CA SER A 254 33.61 7.70 -4.96
C SER A 254 34.62 7.69 -3.81
N MET A 255 35.52 8.68 -3.76
CA MET A 255 36.63 8.73 -2.77
C MET A 255 36.20 8.62 -1.30
N PHE A 256 34.98 9.06 -0.98
CA PHE A 256 34.38 8.98 0.36
C PHE A 256 32.99 8.35 0.30
N GLY A 257 32.74 7.57 -0.75
CA GLY A 257 31.45 6.96 -0.99
C GLY A 257 31.24 5.71 -0.14
N GLU A 258 29.98 5.45 0.14
CA GLU A 258 29.56 4.32 0.98
C GLU A 258 28.35 3.66 0.34
N CYS A 259 28.23 2.35 0.52
CA CYS A 259 27.03 1.62 0.14
C CYS A 259 25.93 1.81 1.20
N ARG A 260 24.78 2.35 0.79
CA ARG A 260 23.74 2.86 1.71
C ARG A 260 22.37 2.27 1.38
N THR A 261 21.58 1.98 2.41
CA THR A 261 20.22 1.47 2.25
C THR A 261 19.18 2.59 2.32
N TYR A 262 18.18 2.49 1.44
CA TYR A 262 17.12 3.46 1.25
C TYR A 262 15.76 2.77 1.10
N ILE A 263 14.69 3.47 1.50
CA ILE A 263 13.31 3.04 1.26
C ILE A 263 12.70 4.00 0.24
N ILE A 264 12.20 3.46 -0.86
CA ILE A 264 11.52 4.22 -1.90
C ILE A 264 10.01 3.99 -1.75
N HIS A 265 9.27 5.08 -1.61
CA HIS A 265 7.80 5.09 -1.60
C HIS A 265 7.27 5.66 -2.90
N TYR A 266 6.38 4.93 -3.56
CA TYR A 266 5.63 5.39 -4.74
C TYR A 266 4.15 5.48 -4.38
N TYR A 267 3.60 6.68 -4.39
CA TYR A 267 2.21 6.95 -4.02
C TYR A 267 1.30 6.79 -5.24
N LEU A 268 0.38 5.83 -5.20
CA LEU A 268 -0.52 5.55 -6.32
C LEU A 268 -1.60 6.64 -6.53
N MET A 269 -1.86 7.45 -5.51
CA MET A 269 -2.89 8.50 -5.54
C MET A 269 -2.53 9.65 -6.50
N ASP A 270 -1.24 9.95 -6.66
CA ASP A 270 -0.73 11.12 -7.38
C ASP A 270 0.56 10.84 -8.16
N ASP A 271 0.97 9.57 -8.27
CA ASP A 271 2.16 9.11 -8.97
C ASP A 271 3.46 9.82 -8.53
N THR A 272 3.54 10.16 -7.23
CA THR A 272 4.70 10.82 -6.62
C THR A 272 5.65 9.82 -5.95
N VAL A 273 6.92 10.21 -5.83
CA VAL A 273 7.99 9.40 -5.24
C VAL A 273 8.60 10.13 -4.04
N GLU A 274 8.84 9.40 -2.95
CA GLU A 274 9.55 9.86 -1.76
C GLU A 274 10.66 8.86 -1.45
N ILE A 275 11.85 9.33 -1.08
CA ILE A 275 12.99 8.47 -0.74
C ILE A 275 13.41 8.76 0.71
N ARG A 276 13.35 7.73 1.55
CA ARG A 276 13.71 7.77 2.97
C ARG A 276 15.06 7.13 3.22
N GLU A 277 15.86 7.77 4.06
CA GLU A 277 17.12 7.20 4.54
C GLU A 277 16.81 6.17 5.65
N VAL A 278 17.48 5.02 5.61
CA VAL A 278 17.45 4.07 6.73
C VAL A 278 18.65 4.34 7.60
N HIS A 279 18.41 4.69 8.86
CA HIS A 279 19.46 5.03 9.81
C HIS A 279 19.73 3.85 10.76
N GLU A 280 20.99 3.43 10.83
CA GLU A 280 21.47 2.41 11.74
C GLU A 280 22.07 3.02 13.00
N ARG A 281 22.11 2.25 14.10
CA ARG A 281 22.73 2.72 15.34
C ARG A 281 24.23 2.91 15.13
N ASN A 282 24.76 4.04 15.60
CA ASN A 282 26.19 4.38 15.52
C ASN A 282 26.74 4.50 14.09
N ASN A 283 25.94 4.91 13.10
CA ASN A 283 26.41 5.11 11.73
C ASN A 283 27.18 6.43 11.49
N GLY A 284 27.33 7.27 12.53
CA GLY A 284 28.11 8.51 12.46
C GLY A 284 27.47 9.67 11.68
N ARG A 285 26.18 9.59 11.32
CA ARG A 285 25.48 10.64 10.57
C ARG A 285 24.44 11.39 11.39
N ASP A 286 24.10 12.59 10.92
CA ASP A 286 22.97 13.34 11.42
C ASP A 286 21.65 12.63 11.03
N PRO A 287 20.72 12.38 11.97
CA PRO A 287 19.47 11.68 11.66
C PRO A 287 18.50 12.53 10.82
N PHE A 288 18.69 12.52 9.50
CA PHE A 288 17.70 13.03 8.55
C PHE A 288 16.77 11.89 8.07
N PRO A 289 15.43 12.06 8.15
CA PRO A 289 14.49 11.00 7.78
C PRO A 289 14.32 10.84 6.25
N LEU A 290 14.59 11.90 5.48
CA LEU A 290 14.31 11.99 4.04
C LEU A 290 15.59 12.30 3.28
N LEU A 291 15.85 11.53 2.23
CA LEU A 291 16.81 11.91 1.19
C LEU A 291 16.17 12.84 0.16
N MET A 292 14.92 12.54 -0.21
CA MET A 292 14.17 13.25 -1.22
C MET A 292 12.72 13.42 -0.77
N ASN A 293 12.25 14.66 -0.77
CA ASN A 293 10.86 14.99 -0.47
C ASN A 293 9.91 14.37 -1.51
N ARG A 294 8.67 14.12 -1.08
CA ARG A 294 7.61 13.61 -1.95
C ARG A 294 7.36 14.58 -3.10
N GLN A 295 7.64 14.13 -4.32
CA GLN A 295 7.40 14.92 -5.53
C GLN A 295 7.25 13.99 -6.75
N ARG A 296 6.66 14.51 -7.83
CA ARG A 296 6.54 13.76 -9.08
C ARG A 296 7.89 13.77 -9.78
N MET A 297 8.38 12.60 -10.20
CA MET A 297 9.75 12.49 -10.73
C MET A 297 9.77 12.38 -12.26
N PRO A 298 10.48 13.27 -12.97
CA PRO A 298 10.67 13.15 -14.40
C PRO A 298 11.68 12.04 -14.72
N LYS A 299 11.35 11.19 -15.70
CA LYS A 299 12.22 10.12 -16.20
C LYS A 299 13.05 10.60 -17.39
N VAL A 300 12.40 11.28 -18.34
CA VAL A 300 13.07 11.88 -19.51
C VAL A 300 12.66 13.34 -19.62
N LEU A 301 13.64 14.23 -19.63
CA LEU A 301 13.47 15.67 -19.87
C LEU A 301 13.68 16.00 -21.35
N VAL A 302 12.95 17.00 -21.86
CA VAL A 302 13.12 17.50 -23.22
C VAL A 302 14.48 18.17 -23.37
N LYS A 303 15.33 17.66 -24.28
CA LYS A 303 16.73 18.12 -24.51
C LYS A 303 16.87 19.59 -24.93
N ASN A 304 15.76 20.29 -25.25
CA ASN A 304 15.75 21.58 -25.95
C ASN A 304 15.01 22.71 -25.22
N ALA A 305 14.99 22.73 -23.88
CA ALA A 305 14.64 23.96 -23.17
C ALA A 305 15.86 24.91 -23.16
N LYS A 306 16.10 25.64 -24.26
CA LYS A 306 17.07 26.75 -24.31
C LYS A 306 16.66 27.96 -23.45
N ASN A 307 15.59 27.82 -22.66
CA ASN A 307 15.05 28.89 -21.84
C ASN A 307 15.48 28.71 -20.39
N PHE A 308 16.43 29.55 -19.98
CA PHE A 308 16.80 29.82 -18.59
C PHE A 308 17.50 28.68 -17.81
N PRO A 309 18.44 28.99 -16.89
CA PRO A 309 19.11 27.98 -16.08
C PRO A 309 18.12 27.25 -15.16
N GLN A 310 18.25 25.91 -15.11
CA GLN A 310 17.45 24.97 -14.32
C GLN A 310 17.48 25.25 -12.80
N CYS A 311 18.36 26.13 -12.32
CA CYS A 311 18.43 26.54 -10.92
C CYS A 311 17.38 27.58 -10.50
N VAL A 312 16.60 28.15 -11.44
CA VAL A 312 15.67 29.26 -11.14
C VAL A 312 14.19 28.90 -11.34
N LEU A 313 13.87 27.93 -12.20
CA LEU A 313 12.49 27.57 -12.53
C LEU A 313 12.20 26.12 -12.11
N GLU A 314 11.01 25.90 -11.55
CA GLU A 314 10.47 24.57 -11.30
C GLU A 314 10.18 23.87 -12.63
N ILE A 315 10.44 22.56 -12.69
CA ILE A 315 10.24 21.75 -13.90
C ILE A 315 8.74 21.74 -14.23
N SER A 316 8.37 22.34 -15.35
CA SER A 316 6.98 22.40 -15.80
C SER A 316 6.57 21.11 -16.53
N ASP A 317 5.26 20.80 -16.54
CA ASP A 317 4.73 19.63 -17.25
C ASP A 317 5.08 19.60 -18.74
N GLN A 318 5.33 20.78 -19.34
CA GLN A 318 5.69 20.92 -20.77
C GLN A 318 7.14 20.50 -21.06
N GLU A 319 8.00 20.47 -20.05
CA GLU A 319 9.42 20.15 -20.15
C GLU A 319 9.70 18.65 -19.93
N VAL A 320 8.71 17.92 -19.44
CA VAL A 320 8.81 16.48 -19.13
C VAL A 320 8.20 15.67 -20.27
N LEU A 321 9.01 14.81 -20.88
CA LEU A 321 8.57 13.86 -21.92
C LEU A 321 7.90 12.65 -21.29
N GLU A 322 8.51 12.10 -20.25
CA GLU A 322 8.05 10.87 -19.61
C GLU A 322 8.21 11.00 -18.09
N TRP A 323 7.14 10.68 -17.36
CA TRP A 323 7.11 10.61 -15.90
C TRP A 323 7.36 9.18 -15.43
N TYR A 324 8.01 9.05 -14.27
CA TYR A 324 8.15 7.75 -13.63
C TYR A 324 6.78 7.16 -13.29
N THR A 325 6.54 5.95 -13.75
CA THR A 325 5.32 5.19 -13.47
C THR A 325 5.66 4.00 -12.57
N ALA A 326 4.69 3.45 -11.84
CA ALA A 326 4.86 2.23 -11.07
C ALA A 326 5.58 1.10 -11.85
N LYS A 327 5.33 0.97 -13.17
CA LYS A 327 5.99 -0.05 -14.01
C LYS A 327 7.52 0.04 -14.06
N ASP A 328 8.11 1.21 -13.83
CA ASP A 328 9.55 1.42 -13.89
C ASP A 328 10.27 0.88 -12.65
N PHE A 329 9.56 0.71 -11.53
CA PHE A 329 10.10 0.19 -10.27
C PHE A 329 10.00 -1.35 -10.29
N ILE A 330 11.11 -2.03 -10.61
CA ILE A 330 11.16 -3.50 -10.69
C ILE A 330 12.30 -3.98 -9.79
N VAL A 331 12.01 -5.00 -8.96
CA VAL A 331 13.04 -5.64 -8.12
C VAL A 331 14.10 -6.32 -8.99
N GLY A 332 15.37 -6.07 -8.69
CA GLY A 332 16.53 -6.56 -9.43
C GLY A 332 16.98 -5.66 -10.58
N LYS A 333 16.32 -4.53 -10.83
CA LYS A 333 16.77 -3.55 -11.82
C LYS A 333 17.32 -2.28 -11.14
N PRO A 334 18.37 -1.66 -11.71
CA PRO A 334 18.82 -0.35 -11.28
C PRO A 334 17.84 0.73 -11.73
N LEU A 335 17.67 1.76 -10.90
CA LEU A 335 16.77 2.89 -11.07
C LEU A 335 17.52 4.20 -10.88
N THR A 336 17.59 5.04 -11.91
CA THR A 336 18.34 6.30 -11.87
C THR A 336 17.44 7.48 -11.54
N ILE A 337 17.55 8.04 -10.35
CA ILE A 337 16.78 9.22 -9.91
C ILE A 337 17.75 10.37 -9.62
N LEU A 338 17.56 11.53 -10.26
CA LEU A 338 18.37 12.74 -10.06
C LEU A 338 19.90 12.50 -10.16
N GLY A 339 20.31 11.60 -11.06
CA GLY A 339 21.71 11.24 -11.25
C GLY A 339 22.27 10.20 -10.28
N ARG A 340 21.47 9.70 -9.32
CA ARG A 340 21.85 8.60 -8.42
C ARG A 340 21.21 7.29 -8.85
N THR A 341 21.99 6.23 -8.91
CA THR A 341 21.56 4.88 -9.33
C THR A 341 21.23 4.02 -8.11
N PHE A 342 19.96 3.75 -7.89
CA PHE A 342 19.46 2.89 -6.83
C PHE A 342 19.25 1.47 -7.35
N PHE A 343 19.75 0.46 -6.66
CA PHE A 343 19.46 -0.94 -6.92
C PHE A 343 18.33 -1.42 -6.01
N ILE A 344 17.17 -1.75 -6.58
CA ILE A 344 16.02 -2.25 -5.83
C ILE A 344 16.22 -3.75 -5.58
N TYR A 345 16.35 -4.16 -4.32
CA TYR A 345 16.62 -5.57 -3.97
C TYR A 345 15.43 -6.28 -3.33
N ASP A 346 14.48 -5.54 -2.74
CA ASP A 346 13.29 -6.12 -2.13
C ASP A 346 12.08 -5.16 -2.24
N CYS A 347 10.89 -5.69 -2.00
CA CYS A 347 9.64 -4.94 -1.99
C CYS A 347 8.62 -5.54 -1.02
N ASP A 348 7.72 -4.70 -0.53
CA ASP A 348 6.70 -5.08 0.46
C ASP A 348 5.72 -6.18 -0.02
N PRO A 349 5.07 -6.91 0.92
CA PRO A 349 4.02 -7.86 0.57
C PRO A 349 2.87 -7.22 -0.23
N PHE A 350 2.48 -6.00 0.12
CA PHE A 350 1.44 -5.25 -0.61
C PHE A 350 1.85 -4.94 -2.05
N THR A 351 3.11 -4.51 -2.27
CA THR A 351 3.59 -4.21 -3.62
C THR A 351 3.67 -5.45 -4.47
N ARG A 352 4.14 -6.57 -3.91
CA ARG A 352 4.14 -7.88 -4.60
C ARG A 352 2.74 -8.24 -5.08
N GLN A 353 1.72 -8.07 -4.24
CA GLN A 353 0.33 -8.34 -4.61
C GLN A 353 -0.17 -7.36 -5.69
N TYR A 354 0.09 -6.06 -5.54
CA TYR A 354 -0.31 -5.05 -6.52
C TYR A 354 0.29 -5.33 -7.91
N TYR A 355 1.57 -5.70 -8.00
CA TYR A 355 2.23 -6.01 -9.27
C TYR A 355 1.67 -7.28 -9.91
N LYS A 356 1.33 -8.28 -9.10
CA LYS A 356 0.68 -9.50 -9.56
C LYS A 356 -0.71 -9.22 -10.15
N GLU A 357 -1.50 -8.37 -9.50
CA GLU A 357 -2.87 -8.03 -9.93
C GLU A 357 -2.90 -7.08 -11.14
N LYS A 358 -2.12 -5.99 -11.11
CA LYS A 358 -2.14 -4.95 -12.15
C LYS A 358 -1.28 -5.26 -13.37
N PHE A 359 -0.11 -5.87 -13.17
CA PHE A 359 0.88 -6.08 -14.23
C PHE A 359 1.07 -7.56 -14.59
N GLY A 360 0.46 -8.48 -13.83
CA GLY A 360 0.63 -9.92 -14.04
C GLY A 360 2.04 -10.42 -13.70
N ILE A 361 2.85 -9.61 -13.00
CA ILE A 361 4.23 -9.96 -12.64
C ILE A 361 4.18 -10.70 -11.30
N SER A 362 4.29 -12.03 -11.35
CA SER A 362 4.20 -12.89 -10.17
C SER A 362 5.52 -13.06 -9.42
N ASP A 363 6.66 -12.78 -10.06
CA ASP A 363 7.98 -13.12 -9.52
C ASP A 363 8.81 -11.85 -9.29
N LEU A 364 8.84 -11.39 -8.03
CA LEU A 364 9.69 -10.31 -7.53
C LEU A 364 10.58 -10.88 -6.42
N PRO A 365 11.58 -11.72 -6.73
CA PRO A 365 12.37 -12.39 -5.72
C PRO A 365 13.18 -11.38 -4.88
N ARG A 366 13.28 -11.62 -3.57
CA ARG A 366 14.17 -10.84 -2.70
C ARG A 366 15.62 -11.20 -3.06
N ILE A 367 16.43 -10.20 -3.35
CA ILE A 367 17.86 -10.36 -3.64
C ILE A 367 18.63 -10.08 -2.35
N ASP A 368 19.51 -10.99 -1.98
CA ASP A 368 20.42 -10.78 -0.85
C ASP A 368 21.60 -9.93 -1.29
N VAL A 369 21.75 -8.76 -0.66
CA VAL A 369 22.81 -7.77 -0.95
C VAL A 369 23.75 -7.63 0.26
N SER A 370 23.66 -8.55 1.24
CA SER A 370 24.58 -8.55 2.38
C SER A 370 25.99 -8.89 1.89
N GLU A 371 26.95 -8.03 2.25
CA GLU A 371 28.36 -8.38 2.12
C GLU A 371 28.68 -9.56 3.04
N LYS A 372 29.37 -10.57 2.51
CA LYS A 372 29.84 -11.70 3.32
C LYS A 372 31.12 -11.26 4.02
N GLU A 373 31.08 -11.22 5.35
CA GLU A 373 32.30 -11.00 6.13
C GLU A 373 33.35 -12.06 5.76
N PRO A 374 34.61 -11.65 5.54
CA PRO A 374 35.68 -12.61 5.31
C PRO A 374 35.79 -13.53 6.53
N PRO A 375 35.98 -14.85 6.34
CA PRO A 375 36.13 -15.74 7.47
C PRO A 375 37.32 -15.28 8.33
N PRO A 376 37.20 -15.33 9.67
CA PRO A 376 38.30 -14.94 10.53
C PRO A 376 39.53 -15.80 10.22
N VAL A 377 40.68 -15.14 10.11
CA VAL A 377 41.96 -15.83 9.90
C VAL A 377 42.18 -16.77 11.09
N LYS A 378 42.21 -18.08 10.83
CA LYS A 378 42.50 -19.08 11.85
C LYS A 378 43.96 -18.91 12.28
N GLN A 379 44.18 -18.63 13.56
CA GLN A 379 45.52 -18.60 14.14
C GLN A 379 45.97 -20.05 14.36
N GLU A 380 46.96 -20.49 13.60
CA GLU A 380 47.60 -21.78 13.81
C GLU A 380 48.54 -21.72 15.03
N LEU A 381 48.62 -22.83 15.77
CA LEU A 381 49.54 -22.91 16.89
C LEU A 381 50.98 -22.93 16.37
N PRO A 382 51.91 -22.19 17.01
CA PRO A 382 53.32 -22.27 16.64
C PRO A 382 53.86 -23.68 16.91
N PRO A 383 54.90 -24.11 16.17
CA PRO A 383 55.53 -25.40 16.39
C PRO A 383 56.10 -25.51 17.81
N TYR A 384 56.11 -26.74 18.34
CA TYR A 384 56.56 -27.01 19.70
C TYR A 384 58.06 -26.70 19.88
N ASN A 385 58.40 -25.96 20.93
CA ASN A 385 59.75 -25.45 21.17
C ASN A 385 60.73 -26.45 21.81
N GLY A 386 60.30 -27.70 22.08
CA GLY A 386 61.15 -28.75 22.66
C GLY A 386 61.25 -28.75 24.18
N PHE A 387 60.65 -27.78 24.89
CA PHE A 387 60.70 -27.68 26.34
C PHE A 387 59.38 -28.07 27.00
N GLY A 388 59.45 -28.88 28.06
CA GLY A 388 58.29 -29.29 28.87
C GLY A 388 57.53 -30.47 28.29
N LEU A 389 56.24 -30.57 28.65
CA LEU A 389 55.29 -31.46 28.01
C LEU A 389 54.53 -30.66 26.95
N ILE A 390 54.24 -31.26 25.79
CA ILE A 390 53.51 -30.57 24.71
C ILE A 390 52.15 -30.06 25.21
N GLU A 391 51.44 -30.90 25.96
CA GLU A 391 50.15 -30.59 26.59
C GLU A 391 50.21 -29.33 27.49
N ASP A 392 51.36 -29.09 28.13
CA ASP A 392 51.61 -27.97 29.02
C ASP A 392 52.08 -26.72 28.25
N SER A 393 53.03 -26.90 27.33
CA SER A 393 53.59 -25.83 26.51
C SER A 393 52.57 -25.20 25.56
N VAL A 394 51.60 -25.99 25.07
CA VAL A 394 50.48 -25.50 24.27
C VAL A 394 49.59 -24.52 25.05
N GLN A 395 49.48 -24.64 26.38
CA GLN A 395 48.69 -23.71 27.20
C GLN A 395 49.24 -22.28 27.18
N ASN A 396 50.56 -22.12 27.01
CA ASN A 396 51.19 -20.81 26.84
C ASN A 396 50.71 -20.09 25.57
N CYS A 397 50.27 -20.83 24.55
CA CYS A 397 49.75 -20.27 23.31
C CYS A 397 48.25 -19.96 23.37
N PHE A 398 47.51 -20.62 24.26
CA PHE A 398 46.06 -20.43 24.40
C PHE A 398 45.68 -19.27 25.32
N VAL A 399 46.41 -19.06 26.42
CA VAL A 399 46.04 -18.08 27.45
C VAL A 399 47.29 -17.39 27.99
N LEU A 400 47.20 -16.07 28.22
CA LEU A 400 48.30 -15.26 28.79
C LEU A 400 48.81 -15.80 30.14
N ILE A 401 47.91 -16.33 30.97
CA ILE A 401 48.24 -17.00 32.24
C ILE A 401 48.02 -18.50 32.01
N PRO A 402 49.10 -19.28 31.84
CA PRO A 402 49.00 -20.71 31.56
C PRO A 402 48.29 -21.45 32.67
N LYS A 403 47.39 -22.35 32.29
CA LYS A 403 46.68 -23.23 33.23
C LYS A 403 47.25 -24.62 33.10
N ALA A 404 47.45 -25.30 34.22
CA ALA A 404 47.92 -26.68 34.20
C ALA A 404 46.95 -27.55 33.35
N PRO A 405 47.48 -28.43 32.48
CA PRO A 405 46.67 -29.29 31.65
C PRO A 405 45.79 -30.21 32.52
N LYS A 406 44.52 -30.33 32.15
CA LYS A 406 43.57 -31.19 32.86
C LYS A 406 43.87 -32.65 32.51
N LYS A 407 44.12 -33.47 33.53
CA LYS A 407 44.26 -34.92 33.38
C LYS A 407 42.87 -35.57 33.37
N ASP A 408 42.72 -36.69 32.66
CA ASP A 408 41.49 -37.48 32.65
C ASP A 408 41.31 -38.24 33.97
N VAL A 409 40.77 -37.54 34.98
CA VAL A 409 40.56 -38.06 36.34
C VAL A 409 39.67 -39.30 36.34
N ILE A 410 38.66 -39.35 35.45
CA ILE A 410 37.75 -40.50 35.33
C ILE A 410 38.53 -41.75 34.89
N LYS A 411 39.39 -41.62 33.88
CA LYS A 411 40.24 -42.71 33.40
C LYS A 411 41.18 -43.20 34.48
N MET A 412 41.79 -42.27 35.22
CA MET A 412 42.67 -42.60 36.34
C MET A 412 41.94 -43.41 37.43
N LEU A 413 40.71 -43.02 37.78
CA LEU A 413 39.94 -43.67 38.85
C LEU A 413 39.38 -45.04 38.42
N VAL A 414 38.83 -45.15 37.22
CA VAL A 414 38.20 -46.38 36.71
C VAL A 414 39.23 -47.48 36.44
N ASN A 415 40.44 -47.09 36.03
CA ASN A 415 41.52 -48.01 35.69
C ASN A 415 42.60 -48.08 36.77
N ASP A 416 42.33 -47.57 37.96
CA ASP A 416 43.26 -47.66 39.08
C ASP A 416 43.59 -49.14 39.37
N ASN A 417 44.87 -49.43 39.62
CA ASN A 417 45.43 -50.78 39.80
C ASN A 417 45.26 -51.77 38.62
N LYS A 418 44.71 -51.36 37.47
CA LYS A 418 44.65 -52.22 36.27
C LYS A 418 45.94 -52.12 35.46
N VAL A 419 46.70 -53.21 35.42
CA VAL A 419 47.99 -53.29 34.71
C VAL A 419 47.97 -54.48 33.75
N LEU A 420 48.28 -54.23 32.48
CA LEU A 420 48.42 -55.29 31.49
C LEU A 420 49.89 -55.71 31.41
N ARG A 421 50.16 -57.00 31.62
CA ARG A 421 51.51 -57.56 31.66
C ARG A 421 51.77 -58.46 30.47
N TYR A 422 52.89 -58.23 29.80
CA TYR A 422 53.32 -58.95 28.60
C TYR A 422 54.75 -59.44 28.77
N LEU A 423 55.02 -60.64 28.28
CA LEU A 423 56.36 -61.20 28.19
C LEU A 423 56.91 -60.90 26.80
N ALA A 424 58.05 -60.23 26.73
CA ALA A 424 58.70 -59.85 25.50
C ALA A 424 60.16 -60.32 25.46
N ALA A 425 60.68 -60.51 24.25
CA ALA A 425 62.10 -60.71 23.99
C ALA A 425 62.66 -59.53 23.20
N LEU A 426 63.93 -59.20 23.44
CA LEU A 426 64.62 -58.14 22.71
C LEU A 426 65.11 -58.68 21.36
N GLU A 427 64.73 -58.01 20.28
CA GLU A 427 65.23 -58.26 18.93
C GLU A 427 66.56 -57.50 18.75
N SER A 428 67.67 -58.16 19.10
CA SER A 428 69.03 -57.60 19.02
C SER A 428 69.92 -58.47 18.11
N PRO A 429 70.84 -57.86 17.33
CA PRO A 429 71.84 -58.61 16.58
C PRO A 429 72.86 -59.31 17.49
N ILE A 430 72.96 -58.88 18.76
CA ILE A 430 73.87 -59.42 19.76
C ILE A 430 73.33 -60.77 20.26
N PRO A 431 74.08 -61.88 20.15
CA PRO A 431 73.59 -63.20 20.53
C PRO A 431 73.29 -63.33 22.02
N GLU A 432 74.01 -62.60 22.88
CA GLU A 432 73.81 -62.58 24.34
C GLU A 432 72.46 -61.98 24.73
N ASP A 433 71.88 -61.12 23.90
CA ASP A 433 70.60 -60.46 24.16
C ASP A 433 69.38 -61.31 23.79
N LYS A 434 69.57 -62.36 22.96
CA LYS A 434 68.45 -63.17 22.42
C LYS A 434 67.73 -63.98 23.50
N ASP A 435 68.45 -64.37 24.55
CA ASP A 435 67.90 -65.16 25.65
C ASP A 435 67.30 -64.28 26.77
N ARG A 436 67.46 -62.96 26.68
CA ARG A 436 66.89 -62.03 27.67
C ARG A 436 65.37 -61.96 27.51
N ARG A 437 64.68 -61.92 28.64
CA ARG A 437 63.22 -61.83 28.72
C ARG A 437 62.84 -60.60 29.52
N PHE A 438 61.86 -59.86 29.02
CA PHE A 438 61.41 -58.61 29.59
C PHE A 438 59.92 -58.70 29.88
N VAL A 439 59.51 -58.15 31.01
CA VAL A 439 58.11 -58.00 31.40
C VAL A 439 57.71 -56.56 31.14
N PHE A 440 56.84 -56.38 30.15
CA PHE A 440 56.19 -55.11 29.85
C PHE A 440 54.97 -54.97 30.74
N SER A 441 54.88 -53.88 31.50
CA SER A 441 53.71 -53.50 32.30
C SER A 441 53.11 -52.21 31.76
N TYR A 442 51.92 -52.31 31.16
CA TYR A 442 51.13 -51.18 30.68
C TYR A 442 50.11 -50.76 31.74
N PHE A 443 50.18 -49.51 32.20
CA PHE A 443 49.30 -48.98 33.23
C PHE A 443 48.10 -48.26 32.59
N LEU A 444 46.91 -48.86 32.65
CA LEU A 444 45.69 -48.34 32.00
C LEU A 444 45.19 -47.01 32.57
N ALA A 445 45.60 -46.65 33.80
CA ALA A 445 45.25 -45.39 34.44
C ALA A 445 46.02 -44.18 33.87
N SER A 446 47.26 -44.38 33.41
CA SER A 446 48.17 -43.30 33.02
C SER A 446 48.78 -43.44 31.62
N ASP A 447 48.45 -44.51 30.90
CA ASP A 447 49.01 -44.89 29.58
C ASP A 447 50.54 -44.96 29.57
N MET A 448 51.14 -45.30 30.72
CA MET A 448 52.59 -45.44 30.85
C MET A 448 53.00 -46.89 30.72
N ILE A 449 54.19 -47.11 30.18
CA ILE A 449 54.82 -48.42 30.05
C ILE A 449 56.01 -48.48 31.02
N SER A 450 56.19 -49.61 31.67
CA SER A 450 57.41 -49.94 32.41
C SER A 450 57.93 -51.29 31.93
N ILE A 451 59.24 -51.41 31.77
CA ILE A 451 59.90 -52.63 31.32
C ILE A 451 60.77 -53.13 32.46
N PHE A 452 60.58 -54.38 32.85
CA PHE A 452 61.32 -55.02 33.93
C PHE A 452 61.96 -56.32 33.42
N GLU A 453 63.26 -56.49 33.67
CA GLU A 453 64.00 -57.71 33.36
C GLU A 453 64.10 -58.57 34.62
N PRO A 454 63.48 -59.76 34.67
CA PRO A 454 63.61 -60.66 35.80
C PRO A 454 65.06 -61.12 35.99
N PRO A 455 65.60 -61.15 37.22
CA PRO A 455 66.95 -61.63 37.48
C PRO A 455 67.04 -63.15 37.26
N VAL A 456 67.93 -63.58 36.37
CA VAL A 456 68.21 -64.99 36.09
C VAL A 456 69.53 -65.40 36.74
N ARG A 457 69.55 -66.53 37.46
CA ARG A 457 70.78 -67.04 38.09
C ARG A 457 71.77 -67.44 37.00
N ASN A 458 73.05 -67.10 37.20
CA ASN A 458 74.17 -67.45 36.32
C ASN A 458 74.12 -66.85 34.90
N SER A 459 73.32 -65.80 34.65
CA SER A 459 73.25 -65.14 33.34
C SER A 459 74.40 -64.14 33.08
N GLY A 460 75.09 -63.68 34.13
CA GLY A 460 76.10 -62.61 34.03
C GLY A 460 75.54 -61.20 33.83
N ILE A 461 74.21 -61.05 33.70
CA ILE A 461 73.52 -59.77 33.50
C ILE A 461 72.71 -59.42 34.75
N ILE A 462 72.88 -58.21 35.27
CA ILE A 462 72.10 -57.72 36.42
C ILE A 462 70.68 -57.40 35.93
N GLY A 463 69.72 -58.27 36.29
CA GLY A 463 68.30 -58.00 36.07
C GLY A 463 67.78 -56.86 36.94
N GLY A 464 66.66 -56.27 36.55
CA GLY A 464 66.04 -55.16 37.26
C GLY A 464 65.12 -54.31 36.38
N LYS A 465 64.85 -53.09 36.81
CA LYS A 465 64.04 -52.13 36.04
C LYS A 465 64.85 -51.67 34.82
N TYR A 466 64.42 -52.09 33.64
CA TYR A 466 65.00 -51.69 32.36
C TYR A 466 64.47 -50.33 31.89
N LEU A 467 63.16 -50.07 32.07
CA LEU A 467 62.54 -48.77 31.80
C LEU A 467 61.57 -48.40 32.94
N GLY A 468 61.73 -47.19 33.47
CA GLY A 468 60.79 -46.56 34.40
C GLY A 468 59.41 -46.33 33.78
N ARG A 469 58.43 -45.94 34.60
CA ARG A 469 57.08 -45.63 34.07
C ARG A 469 57.15 -44.37 33.23
N THR A 470 57.04 -44.53 31.91
CA THR A 470 57.12 -43.43 30.94
C THR A 470 56.12 -43.66 29.81
N LYS A 471 55.57 -42.59 29.23
CA LYS A 471 54.79 -42.68 27.99
C LYS A 471 55.75 -42.91 26.82
N VAL A 472 55.57 -43.98 26.05
CA VAL A 472 56.42 -44.30 24.91
C VAL A 472 55.73 -43.87 23.62
N ALA A 473 56.40 -43.03 22.84
CA ALA A 473 55.92 -42.58 21.53
C ALA A 473 56.24 -43.61 20.44
N LYS A 474 55.37 -43.72 19.44
CA LYS A 474 55.59 -44.57 18.27
C LYS A 474 56.73 -44.01 17.40
N PRO A 475 57.49 -44.86 16.71
CA PRO A 475 58.61 -44.40 15.87
C PRO A 475 58.15 -43.53 14.69
N SER A 476 56.91 -43.68 14.24
CA SER A 476 56.31 -42.87 13.16
C SER A 476 55.79 -41.50 13.62
N SER A 477 55.99 -41.11 14.88
CA SER A 477 55.45 -39.86 15.40
C SER A 477 56.46 -38.71 15.32
N THR A 478 55.95 -37.51 15.03
CA THR A 478 56.73 -36.28 15.00
C THR A 478 56.82 -35.69 16.41
N ALA A 479 57.87 -34.94 16.71
CA ALA A 479 58.04 -34.27 18.01
C ALA A 479 56.91 -33.27 18.33
N GLU A 480 56.17 -32.81 17.31
CA GLU A 480 55.05 -31.87 17.44
C GLU A 480 53.71 -32.58 17.75
N ASP A 481 53.52 -33.80 17.22
CA ASP A 481 52.33 -34.63 17.43
C ASP A 481 52.73 -36.07 17.83
N PRO A 482 53.10 -36.30 19.10
CA PRO A 482 53.51 -37.62 19.57
C PRO A 482 52.31 -38.54 19.68
N ILE A 483 52.29 -39.56 18.83
CA ILE A 483 51.33 -40.67 18.93
C ILE A 483 51.93 -41.70 19.89
N TYR A 484 51.33 -41.84 21.07
CA TYR A 484 51.76 -42.80 22.08
C TYR A 484 51.22 -44.21 21.81
N TYR A 485 51.91 -45.24 22.32
CA TYR A 485 51.41 -46.61 22.29
C TYR A 485 50.16 -46.78 23.17
N GLY A 486 49.12 -47.36 22.58
CA GLY A 486 47.87 -47.73 23.25
C GLY A 486 47.83 -49.21 23.60
N PRO A 487 46.83 -49.66 24.39
CA PRO A 487 46.65 -51.07 24.70
C PRO A 487 46.36 -51.93 23.46
N THR A 488 45.85 -51.31 22.38
CA THR A 488 45.56 -51.95 21.09
C THR A 488 46.79 -52.38 20.33
N ASP A 489 47.93 -51.74 20.58
CA ASP A 489 49.19 -52.04 19.91
C ASP A 489 49.89 -53.28 20.50
N PHE A 490 49.47 -53.73 21.70
CA PHE A 490 50.06 -54.86 22.40
C PHE A 490 49.26 -56.16 22.15
N PHE A 491 49.81 -57.05 21.32
CA PHE A 491 49.29 -58.38 21.08
C PHE A 491 50.43 -59.39 20.83
N ILE A 492 50.13 -60.68 20.85
CA ILE A 492 51.16 -61.73 20.73
C ILE A 492 51.75 -61.70 19.32
N GLY A 493 53.07 -61.59 19.23
CA GLY A 493 53.81 -61.41 17.98
C GLY A 493 54.00 -59.95 17.54
N ALA A 494 53.43 -58.97 18.27
CA ALA A 494 53.63 -57.57 17.96
C ALA A 494 55.07 -57.12 18.23
N VAL A 495 55.60 -56.25 17.37
CA VAL A 495 56.92 -55.63 17.51
C VAL A 495 56.74 -54.22 18.05
N ILE A 496 57.22 -53.97 19.28
CA ILE A 496 57.14 -52.68 19.95
C ILE A 496 58.53 -52.05 19.96
N GLU A 497 58.65 -50.88 19.33
CA GLU A 497 59.88 -50.10 19.36
C GLU A 497 59.85 -49.10 20.51
N VAL A 498 60.85 -49.19 21.39
CA VAL A 498 60.99 -48.35 22.58
C VAL A 498 62.40 -47.76 22.60
N PHE A 499 62.51 -46.44 22.40
CA PHE A 499 63.78 -45.70 22.40
C PHE A 499 64.88 -46.34 21.51
N GLY A 500 64.50 -46.83 20.32
CA GLY A 500 65.41 -47.46 19.35
C GLY A 500 65.64 -48.96 19.55
N HIS A 501 65.11 -49.57 20.61
CA HIS A 501 65.14 -51.01 20.84
C HIS A 501 63.82 -51.66 20.43
N ARG A 502 63.89 -52.75 19.67
CA ARG A 502 62.72 -53.49 19.20
C ARG A 502 62.46 -54.71 20.07
N PHE A 503 61.25 -54.80 20.60
CA PHE A 503 60.81 -55.91 21.46
C PHE A 503 59.69 -56.68 20.79
N ILE A 504 59.79 -58.00 20.78
CA ILE A 504 58.74 -58.88 20.26
C ILE A 504 57.95 -59.42 21.44
N ILE A 505 56.64 -59.20 21.46
CA ILE A 505 55.75 -59.77 22.47
C ILE A 505 55.62 -61.27 22.21
N LEU A 506 56.10 -62.08 23.13
CA LEU A 506 56.02 -63.54 23.05
C LEU A 506 54.76 -64.07 23.72
N ASP A 507 54.41 -63.54 24.88
CA ASP A 507 53.30 -64.06 25.67
C ASP A 507 52.61 -62.98 26.52
N THR A 508 51.42 -63.28 27.05
CA THR A 508 50.63 -62.33 27.88
C THR A 508 50.20 -62.92 29.22
N ASP A 509 49.82 -62.10 30.20
CA ASP A 509 49.24 -62.58 31.46
C ASP A 509 47.76 -62.99 31.26
N ASP A 510 47.24 -63.89 32.10
CA ASP A 510 45.85 -64.37 32.04
C ASP A 510 44.85 -63.22 32.25
N TYR A 511 45.25 -62.23 33.05
CA TYR A 511 44.48 -60.99 33.23
C TYR A 511 44.34 -60.21 31.92
N VAL A 512 45.40 -60.17 31.11
CA VAL A 512 45.38 -59.48 29.80
C VAL A 512 44.46 -60.19 28.83
N LEU A 513 44.46 -61.54 28.81
CA LEU A 513 43.55 -62.32 27.98
C LEU A 513 42.09 -61.96 28.26
N LYS A 514 41.68 -61.99 29.54
CA LYS A 514 40.32 -61.61 29.95
C LYS A 514 39.99 -60.16 29.62
N TYR A 515 40.97 -59.26 29.75
CA TYR A 515 40.80 -57.86 29.40
C TYR A 515 40.57 -57.68 27.89
N MET A 516 41.33 -58.39 27.05
CA MET A 516 41.20 -58.33 25.59
C MET A 516 39.89 -58.97 25.11
N GLU A 517 39.43 -60.06 25.73
CA GLU A 517 38.12 -60.67 25.45
C GLU A 517 36.96 -59.72 25.77
N ASN A 518 36.99 -59.10 26.95
CA ASN A 518 35.96 -58.13 27.37
C ASN A 518 35.95 -56.86 26.50
N ASN A 519 37.09 -56.49 25.90
CA ASN A 519 37.24 -55.32 25.04
C ASN A 519 37.51 -55.68 23.58
N ALA A 520 37.03 -56.84 23.11
CA ALA A 520 37.39 -57.38 21.79
C ALA A 520 37.11 -56.44 20.62
N ALA A 521 36.11 -55.56 20.75
CA ALA A 521 35.78 -54.55 19.73
C ALA A 521 36.88 -53.50 19.49
N GLN A 522 37.79 -53.28 20.44
CA GLN A 522 38.87 -52.29 20.33
C GLN A 522 40.14 -52.85 19.67
N TYR A 523 40.25 -54.18 19.54
CA TYR A 523 41.44 -54.85 19.06
C TYR A 523 41.33 -55.24 17.58
N SER A 524 42.48 -55.32 16.90
CA SER A 524 42.54 -55.82 15.52
C SER A 524 42.17 -57.31 15.45
N PRO A 525 41.63 -57.80 14.33
CA PRO A 525 41.32 -59.22 14.16
C PRO A 525 42.58 -60.09 14.30
N GLU A 526 43.75 -59.60 13.89
CA GLU A 526 45.05 -60.26 14.06
C GLU A 526 45.41 -60.44 15.54
N ALA A 527 45.18 -59.40 16.37
CA ALA A 527 45.39 -59.47 17.81
C ALA A 527 44.48 -60.53 18.46
N LEU A 528 43.20 -60.60 18.06
CA LEU A 528 42.26 -61.60 18.57
C LEU A 528 42.59 -63.03 18.11
N LEU A 529 43.07 -63.20 16.87
CA LEU A 529 43.54 -64.49 16.36
C LEU A 529 44.78 -64.97 17.12
N SER A 530 45.72 -64.07 17.43
CA SER A 530 46.92 -64.39 18.20
C SER A 530 46.59 -64.98 19.58
N ILE A 531 45.55 -64.43 20.23
CA ILE A 531 45.03 -64.92 21.50
C ILE A 531 44.38 -66.29 21.36
N ARG A 532 43.49 -66.48 20.37
CA ARG A 532 42.83 -67.77 20.12
C ARG A 532 43.84 -68.88 19.87
N ASN A 533 44.89 -68.59 19.10
CA ASN A 533 45.97 -69.54 18.82
C ASN A 533 46.76 -69.91 20.09
N ARG A 534 46.94 -68.97 21.03
CA ARG A 534 47.56 -69.26 22.33
C ARG A 534 46.68 -70.17 23.19
N ILE A 535 45.38 -69.88 23.28
CA ILE A 535 44.41 -70.69 24.05
C ILE A 535 44.38 -72.12 23.50
N GLN A 536 44.30 -72.28 22.17
CA GLN A 536 44.35 -73.59 21.51
C GLN A 536 45.67 -74.33 21.73
N LYS A 537 46.81 -73.61 21.82
CA LYS A 537 48.12 -74.21 22.14
C LYS A 537 48.22 -74.69 23.59
N GLN A 538 47.51 -74.08 24.54
CA GLN A 538 47.44 -74.55 25.93
C GLN A 538 46.50 -75.76 26.10
N GLU A 539 45.46 -75.88 25.28
CA GLU A 539 44.51 -77.00 25.31
C GLU A 539 44.98 -78.24 24.51
N ALA A 540 46.03 -78.12 23.69
CA ALA A 540 46.67 -79.26 23.06
C ALA A 540 47.44 -80.10 24.12
N PRO A 541 47.21 -81.42 24.24
CA PRO A 541 47.99 -82.26 25.14
C PRO A 541 49.46 -82.21 24.72
N ALA A 542 50.36 -82.09 25.71
CA ALA A 542 51.79 -82.10 25.49
C ALA A 542 52.18 -83.30 24.59
N PRO A 543 52.97 -83.11 23.52
CA PRO A 543 53.47 -84.25 22.76
C PRO A 543 54.33 -85.13 23.68
N GLU A 544 54.06 -86.44 23.66
CA GLU A 544 54.82 -87.44 24.41
C GLU A 544 56.32 -87.30 24.10
N LEU A 545 57.09 -86.87 25.10
CA LEU A 545 58.54 -86.90 25.07
C LEU A 545 59.01 -88.36 25.14
N GLU A 546 59.71 -88.81 24.09
CA GLU A 546 60.49 -90.03 24.15
C GLU A 546 61.48 -89.96 25.32
N LYS A 547 61.41 -91.00 26.15
CA LYS A 547 62.22 -91.23 27.34
C LYS A 547 63.71 -91.21 27.01
N TYR A 548 64.51 -90.39 27.71
CA TYR A 548 65.79 -90.73 28.38
C TYR A 548 66.16 -89.60 29.38
N PRO A 549 67.00 -89.84 30.42
CA PRO A 549 66.56 -89.75 31.81
C PRO A 549 66.78 -88.39 32.52
N THR A 550 65.83 -88.10 33.43
CA THR A 550 65.91 -87.31 34.67
C THR A 550 67.01 -86.24 34.83
N VAL A 551 66.59 -84.97 34.79
CA VAL A 551 66.87 -84.00 35.87
C VAL A 551 65.58 -83.24 36.19
N SER A 552 65.03 -83.50 37.37
CA SER A 552 63.90 -82.80 37.96
C SER A 552 64.27 -81.35 38.25
N LEU A 553 63.47 -80.36 37.80
CA LEU A 553 63.23 -79.11 38.54
C LEU A 553 62.12 -78.25 37.90
N CYS A 554 60.96 -78.25 38.58
CA CYS A 554 60.09 -77.11 38.90
C CYS A 554 59.82 -76.03 37.81
N PHE A 555 58.68 -76.11 37.12
CA PHE A 555 58.18 -75.06 36.22
C PHE A 555 56.82 -74.45 36.63
N VAL A 556 56.31 -74.75 37.84
CA VAL A 556 54.96 -74.33 38.29
C VAL A 556 55.00 -73.25 39.39
N GLN A 557 56.14 -72.63 39.66
CA GLN A 557 56.30 -71.69 40.80
C GLN A 557 56.73 -70.25 40.45
N PHE A 558 56.81 -69.88 39.17
CA PHE A 558 57.35 -68.57 38.77
C PHE A 558 56.34 -67.43 38.58
N LEU A 559 55.03 -67.67 38.77
CA LEU A 559 53.99 -66.65 38.56
C LEU A 559 53.21 -66.27 39.82
N THR A 560 53.68 -66.65 41.02
CA THR A 560 52.96 -66.31 42.26
C THR A 560 53.90 -65.91 43.40
N VAL A 561 54.64 -64.81 43.26
CA VAL A 561 55.26 -64.13 44.41
C VAL A 561 55.26 -62.61 44.21
N HIS A 562 54.27 -61.94 44.81
CA HIS A 562 54.44 -60.75 45.66
C HIS A 562 53.06 -60.14 46.00
N LYS A 563 52.45 -60.65 47.07
CA LYS A 563 51.61 -59.87 47.99
C LYS A 563 52.44 -59.73 49.26
N LEU A 564 52.91 -58.52 49.55
CA LEU A 564 53.45 -57.98 50.81
C LEU A 564 54.55 -56.96 50.47
N TRP A 565 54.14 -55.71 50.23
CA TRP A 565 54.49 -54.49 50.97
C TRP A 565 53.68 -53.33 50.38
#